data_AF-A0A7J6G9L4-F1
#
_entry.id   AF-A0A7J6G9L4-F1
#
_cell.length_a   1.000
_cell.length_b   1.000
_cell.length_c   1.000
_cell.angle_alpha   90.00
_cell.angle_beta   90.00
_cell.angle_gamma   90.00
#
_symmetry.space_group_name_H-M   'P 1'
#
loop_
_entity.id
_entity.type
_entity.pdbx_description
1 polymer ?
#
loop_
_entity_poly.entity_id
_entity_poly.type
_entity_poly.pdbx_seq_one_letter_code
_entity_poly.pdbx_strand_id
1 'polypeptide(L)'
;MHCQGRSFSSNNFSGPLPPELGNLSKLQELYIISSGVSGEIPSTFANLLSLQVLWASDTELTGKIPEFIGNWSNLNTLRMQGNSFQGPIPSTLANLTSLKDLRLSEISNASTSLSFITNMKSLSILLLGNNSLNGTLPQQKSESLLNIDVSYNNLVGTIPSWVNKQNLHINLVGNNFTIDSSNNSTLLSGLSCLQKDFPCNRDRPLCNNNNYNFGINSGGKQITSSNGLVYEKDDEALGPADYFVTSSKRWAVSNVGIFLGNNNATYTSNSFSQFTNTLDPELFQTTRLSASSLRYYGLGLENGNYTVKLQFAEIGFENYQTWKGLGRRIFDIYIQGKLEIKDFDIKKEAAAVPLRAVQKEFKARVSQNYLEIHLYWAGKGTCCIPARSTYGPSISAISATPNFKPTVSNILPSHKKNHTIAFYVVQRRKKSRTNDDDEEFLWMDVKPFTFGYAELRTATNDFDYSKKLGEGGFGPVYKAWDLHEEDREIELVDSKISKKFNREEVRRTIRVAFLCTQASPAARPSMSKVVAMLTGDTDAGGTEVSRPGYLVDWKFNDANTSMSQIEQGTTDPMLYDSCASTSMVAMPSPSHNNPTHPMLQDINNEL
;
A
#
# COMPACT_ATOMS: atom_id res chain seq x y z
N MET A 1 -28.39 0.83 1.45
CA MET A 1 -27.30 1.22 2.38
C MET A 1 -26.67 -0.05 2.94
N HIS A 2 -25.54 -0.46 2.37
CA HIS A 2 -24.72 -1.57 2.86
C HIS A 2 -23.87 -1.09 4.04
N CYS A 3 -23.92 -1.78 5.17
CA CYS A 3 -22.89 -1.66 6.21
C CYS A 3 -21.57 -2.19 5.62
N GLN A 4 -20.78 -1.29 5.03
CA GLN A 4 -19.36 -1.54 4.73
C GLN A 4 -18.64 -1.97 6.02
N GLY A 5 -17.80 -3.00 5.88
CA GLY A 5 -17.21 -3.77 6.98
C GLY A 5 -16.64 -2.94 8.14
N ARG A 6 -16.86 -3.44 9.36
CA ARG A 6 -16.13 -2.96 10.54
C ARG A 6 -14.66 -3.37 10.39
N SER A 7 -13.82 -2.44 9.95
CA SER A 7 -12.36 -2.56 10.10
C SER A 7 -12.00 -2.21 11.54
N PHE A 8 -11.47 -3.17 12.30
CA PHE A 8 -10.91 -2.94 13.64
C PHE A 8 -9.41 -2.56 13.59
N SER A 9 -8.88 -2.17 12.41
CA SER A 9 -7.46 -1.86 12.19
C SER A 9 -6.95 -0.71 13.06
N SER A 10 -5.81 -0.90 13.75
CA SER A 10 -5.16 0.10 14.63
C SER A 10 -5.97 0.52 15.86
N ASN A 11 -6.71 -0.40 16.47
CA ASN A 11 -7.18 -0.24 17.85
C ASN A 11 -6.17 -0.86 18.81
N ASN A 12 -6.00 -0.29 20.00
CA ASN A 12 -5.14 -0.85 21.04
C ASN A 12 -5.86 -1.99 21.81
N PHE A 13 -6.56 -2.87 21.09
CA PHE A 13 -7.17 -4.04 21.71
C PHE A 13 -6.07 -4.97 22.21
N SER A 14 -6.36 -5.69 23.28
CA SER A 14 -5.45 -6.67 23.85
C SER A 14 -6.26 -7.83 24.42
N GLY A 15 -5.62 -8.99 24.51
CA GLY A 15 -6.23 -10.21 25.01
C GLY A 15 -6.91 -11.06 23.92
N PRO A 16 -7.52 -12.18 24.33
CA PRO A 16 -8.03 -13.19 23.41
C PRO A 16 -9.30 -12.75 22.67
N LEU A 17 -9.55 -13.39 21.53
CA LEU A 17 -10.83 -13.26 20.84
C LEU A 17 -11.97 -13.79 21.73
N PRO A 18 -13.04 -13.01 21.97
CA PRO A 18 -14.15 -13.45 22.81
C PRO A 18 -14.92 -14.60 22.15
N PRO A 19 -15.13 -15.74 22.83
CA PRO A 19 -15.88 -16.88 22.30
C PRO A 19 -17.30 -16.53 21.84
N GLU A 20 -17.91 -15.49 22.41
CA GLU A 20 -19.24 -15.00 22.10
C GLU A 20 -19.39 -14.51 20.66
N LEU A 21 -18.29 -14.13 19.99
CA LEU A 21 -18.32 -13.80 18.55
C LEU A 21 -18.78 -14.99 17.71
N GLY A 22 -18.58 -16.21 18.19
CA GLY A 22 -19.11 -17.42 17.55
C GLY A 22 -20.64 -17.46 17.45
N ASN A 23 -21.37 -16.64 18.22
CA ASN A 23 -22.83 -16.56 18.14
C ASN A 23 -23.32 -15.75 16.93
N LEU A 24 -22.42 -15.03 16.24
CA LEU A 24 -22.74 -14.20 15.08
C LEU A 24 -22.82 -15.05 13.81
N SER A 25 -23.72 -16.02 13.74
CA SER A 25 -23.85 -16.98 12.62
C SER A 25 -24.10 -16.34 11.25
N LYS A 26 -24.55 -15.08 11.21
CA LYS A 26 -24.75 -14.27 9.99
C LYS A 26 -23.53 -13.42 9.60
N LEU A 27 -22.44 -13.46 10.36
CA LEU A 27 -21.23 -12.69 10.10
C LEU A 27 -20.60 -13.16 8.78
N GLN A 28 -20.36 -12.23 7.86
CA GLN A 28 -19.78 -12.51 6.55
C GLN A 28 -18.31 -12.07 6.45
N GLU A 29 -17.93 -10.99 7.12
CA GLU A 29 -16.59 -10.45 7.03
C GLU A 29 -16.07 -10.10 8.42
N LEU A 30 -14.86 -10.57 8.73
CA LEU A 30 -14.17 -10.28 9.98
C LEU A 30 -12.76 -9.77 9.69
N TYR A 31 -12.50 -8.50 10.03
CA TYR A 31 -11.21 -7.84 9.87
C TYR A 31 -10.64 -7.45 11.23
N ILE A 32 -9.57 -8.11 11.67
CA ILE A 32 -8.90 -7.88 12.96
C ILE A 32 -7.39 -7.61 12.78
N ILE A 33 -7.00 -7.11 11.62
CA ILE A 33 -5.61 -6.85 11.21
C ILE A 33 -4.94 -5.86 12.16
N SER A 34 -3.72 -6.16 12.63
CA SER A 34 -2.92 -5.23 13.47
C SER A 34 -3.71 -4.64 14.63
N SER A 35 -4.52 -5.47 15.30
CA SER A 35 -5.43 -5.06 16.37
C SER A 35 -4.93 -5.38 17.78
N GLY A 36 -3.82 -6.11 17.92
CA GLY A 36 -3.26 -6.52 19.22
C GLY A 36 -4.00 -7.68 19.91
N VAL A 37 -5.01 -8.27 19.26
CA VAL A 37 -5.66 -9.50 19.75
C VAL A 37 -4.65 -10.65 19.80
N SER A 38 -4.76 -11.48 20.83
CA SER A 38 -3.82 -12.56 21.13
C SER A 38 -4.52 -13.90 21.43
N GLY A 39 -3.77 -14.92 21.86
CA GLY A 39 -4.34 -16.21 22.23
C GLY A 39 -4.80 -17.06 21.05
N GLU A 40 -5.56 -18.13 21.31
CA GLU A 40 -6.02 -19.06 20.27
C GLU A 40 -7.32 -18.60 19.60
N ILE A 41 -7.59 -19.10 18.39
CA ILE A 41 -8.89 -18.92 17.74
C ILE A 41 -9.95 -19.77 18.49
N PRO A 42 -11.02 -19.17 19.05
CA PRO A 42 -12.00 -19.90 19.86
C PRO A 42 -12.73 -20.99 19.06
N SER A 43 -12.96 -22.15 19.69
CA SER A 43 -13.70 -23.26 19.07
C SER A 43 -15.14 -22.92 18.69
N THR A 44 -15.75 -21.94 19.37
CA THR A 44 -17.08 -21.42 19.06
C THR A 44 -17.17 -20.79 17.66
N PHE A 45 -16.04 -20.41 17.05
CA PHE A 45 -16.02 -19.85 15.69
C PHE A 45 -16.39 -20.89 14.64
N ALA A 46 -16.45 -22.18 14.98
CA ALA A 46 -17.03 -23.22 14.14
C ALA A 46 -18.46 -22.87 13.66
N ASN A 47 -19.20 -22.05 14.40
CA ASN A 47 -20.56 -21.62 14.08
C ASN A 47 -20.67 -20.50 13.03
N LEU A 48 -19.55 -19.90 12.61
CA LEU A 48 -19.51 -18.79 11.64
C LEU A 48 -19.64 -19.25 10.18
N LEU A 49 -20.67 -20.06 9.88
CA LEU A 49 -20.84 -20.71 8.58
C LEU A 49 -21.13 -19.73 7.41
N SER A 50 -21.56 -18.49 7.72
CA SER A 50 -21.78 -17.43 6.72
C SER A 50 -20.50 -16.67 6.36
N LEU A 51 -19.36 -16.98 7.00
CA LEU A 51 -18.13 -16.22 6.83
C LEU A 51 -17.55 -16.39 5.41
N GLN A 52 -17.25 -15.26 4.81
CA GLN A 52 -16.71 -15.09 3.46
C GLN A 52 -15.27 -14.57 3.50
N VAL A 53 -14.98 -13.67 4.43
CA VAL A 53 -13.65 -13.06 4.59
C VAL A 53 -13.21 -13.16 6.05
N LEU A 54 -12.06 -13.79 6.26
CA LEU A 54 -11.30 -13.67 7.50
C LEU A 54 -9.95 -13.03 7.21
N TRP A 55 -9.73 -11.85 7.77
CA TRP A 55 -8.45 -11.17 7.72
C TRP A 55 -7.96 -10.84 9.13
N ALA A 56 -7.01 -11.66 9.58
CA ALA A 56 -6.41 -11.63 10.91
C ALA A 56 -4.89 -11.65 10.81
N SER A 57 -4.33 -10.81 9.93
CA SER A 57 -2.88 -10.71 9.77
C SER A 57 -2.28 -9.75 10.80
N ASP A 58 -1.02 -9.98 11.19
CA ASP A 58 -0.30 -9.20 12.19
C ASP A 58 -1.11 -9.10 13.49
N THR A 59 -1.43 -10.26 14.04
CA THR A 59 -2.03 -10.35 15.37
C THR A 59 -1.13 -11.23 16.25
N GLU A 60 -1.35 -11.22 17.55
CA GLU A 60 -0.61 -12.07 18.48
C GLU A 60 -1.32 -13.43 18.65
N LEU A 61 -2.02 -13.90 17.60
CA LEU A 61 -2.73 -15.17 17.65
C LEU A 61 -1.73 -16.34 17.71
N THR A 62 -2.06 -17.33 18.51
CA THR A 62 -1.23 -18.48 18.85
C THR A 62 -2.01 -19.79 18.69
N GLY A 63 -1.39 -20.91 19.04
CA GLY A 63 -2.00 -22.23 18.94
C GLY A 63 -2.01 -22.75 17.50
N LYS A 64 -2.87 -23.74 17.24
CA LYS A 64 -3.02 -24.33 15.89
C LYS A 64 -4.05 -23.57 15.08
N ILE A 65 -3.91 -23.57 13.76
CA ILE A 65 -5.02 -23.23 12.88
C ILE A 65 -6.11 -24.31 13.06
N PRO A 66 -7.33 -23.96 13.49
CA PRO A 66 -8.34 -24.99 13.81
C PRO A 66 -8.88 -25.71 12.57
N GLU A 67 -9.14 -27.01 12.69
CA GLU A 67 -9.65 -27.83 11.59
C GLU A 67 -11.05 -27.41 11.12
N PHE A 68 -11.87 -26.83 12.01
CA PHE A 68 -13.23 -26.37 11.68
C PHE A 68 -13.26 -25.27 10.62
N ILE A 69 -12.13 -24.57 10.38
CA ILE A 69 -12.04 -23.58 9.29
C ILE A 69 -12.36 -24.22 7.94
N GLY A 70 -12.04 -25.51 7.76
CA GLY A 70 -12.41 -26.28 6.57
C GLY A 70 -13.93 -26.44 6.35
N ASN A 71 -14.76 -26.13 7.34
CA ASN A 71 -16.23 -26.20 7.23
C ASN A 71 -16.87 -24.87 6.80
N TRP A 72 -16.12 -23.78 6.70
CA TRP A 72 -16.63 -22.48 6.25
C TRP A 72 -16.77 -22.44 4.72
N SER A 73 -17.74 -23.16 4.16
CA SER A 73 -17.90 -23.36 2.71
C SER A 73 -18.07 -22.08 1.88
N ASN A 74 -18.48 -20.98 2.51
CA ASN A 74 -18.63 -19.66 1.88
C ASN A 74 -17.33 -18.83 1.87
N LEU A 75 -16.27 -19.29 2.55
CA LEU A 75 -15.03 -18.57 2.70
C LEU A 75 -14.34 -18.41 1.35
N ASN A 76 -14.09 -17.17 0.95
CA ASN A 76 -13.40 -16.80 -0.28
C ASN A 76 -12.01 -16.19 -0.01
N THR A 77 -11.78 -15.63 1.18
CA THR A 77 -10.51 -15.00 1.56
C THR A 77 -10.11 -15.41 2.97
N LEU A 78 -8.91 -15.99 3.12
CA LEU A 78 -8.32 -16.35 4.40
C LEU A 78 -6.89 -15.79 4.48
N ARG A 79 -6.68 -14.80 5.35
CA ARG A 79 -5.39 -14.15 5.55
C ARG A 79 -5.04 -14.09 7.02
N MET A 80 -3.93 -14.74 7.40
CA MET A 80 -3.50 -14.87 8.79
C MET A 80 -1.96 -14.78 8.94
N GLN A 81 -1.32 -13.97 8.11
CA GLN A 81 0.15 -13.77 8.09
C GLN A 81 0.62 -13.04 9.35
N GLY A 82 1.90 -13.17 9.74
CA GLY A 82 2.48 -12.42 10.87
C GLY A 82 1.82 -12.73 12.21
N ASN A 83 1.48 -14.00 12.43
CA ASN A 83 0.97 -14.52 13.70
C ASN A 83 1.97 -15.52 14.30
N SER A 84 1.66 -16.04 15.48
CA SER A 84 2.47 -17.06 16.17
C SER A 84 1.82 -18.44 16.12
N PHE A 85 1.23 -18.82 14.98
CA PHE A 85 0.63 -20.15 14.81
C PHE A 85 1.68 -21.26 14.82
N GLN A 86 1.26 -22.46 15.23
CA GLN A 86 2.10 -23.65 15.29
C GLN A 86 1.39 -24.90 14.80
N GLY A 87 2.19 -25.91 14.44
CA GLY A 87 1.70 -27.20 13.96
C GLY A 87 1.17 -27.14 12.53
N PRO A 88 0.65 -28.26 12.02
CA PRO A 88 0.31 -28.39 10.61
C PRO A 88 -0.82 -27.47 10.18
N ILE A 89 -0.69 -26.96 8.95
CA ILE A 89 -1.82 -26.41 8.21
C ILE A 89 -2.84 -27.55 8.04
N PRO A 90 -4.09 -27.38 8.50
CA PRO A 90 -5.10 -28.45 8.46
C PRO A 90 -5.37 -28.91 7.03
N SER A 91 -5.38 -30.23 6.82
CA SER A 91 -5.77 -30.81 5.52
C SER A 91 -7.23 -30.54 5.17
N THR A 92 -8.07 -30.23 6.17
CA THR A 92 -9.48 -29.83 5.99
C THR A 92 -9.64 -28.54 5.17
N LEU A 93 -8.59 -27.72 5.05
CA LEU A 93 -8.62 -26.56 4.13
C LEU A 93 -8.84 -26.97 2.66
N ALA A 94 -8.54 -28.22 2.29
CA ALA A 94 -8.87 -28.77 0.97
C ALA A 94 -10.37 -28.72 0.64
N ASN A 95 -11.24 -28.66 1.66
CA ASN A 95 -12.70 -28.60 1.49
C ASN A 95 -13.20 -27.22 1.07
N LEU A 96 -12.37 -26.18 1.18
CA LEU A 96 -12.74 -24.80 0.87
C LEU A 96 -12.66 -24.54 -0.64
N THR A 97 -13.56 -25.16 -1.40
CA THR A 97 -13.55 -25.08 -2.88
C THR A 97 -13.86 -23.68 -3.43
N SER A 98 -14.50 -22.82 -2.63
CA SER A 98 -14.82 -21.42 -2.94
C SER A 98 -13.68 -20.44 -2.63
N LEU A 99 -12.62 -20.91 -1.94
CA LEU A 99 -11.51 -20.06 -1.52
C LEU A 99 -10.72 -19.56 -2.73
N LYS A 100 -10.47 -18.26 -2.79
CA LYS A 100 -9.74 -17.57 -3.86
C LYS A 100 -8.37 -17.09 -3.40
N ASP A 101 -8.29 -16.59 -2.16
CA ASP A 101 -7.08 -15.99 -1.61
C ASP A 101 -6.71 -16.64 -0.27
N LEU A 102 -5.61 -17.40 -0.26
CA LEU A 102 -5.04 -18.03 0.93
C LEU A 102 -3.66 -17.45 1.22
N ARG A 103 -3.50 -16.79 2.37
CA ARG A 103 -2.22 -16.24 2.82
C ARG A 103 -1.93 -16.64 4.25
N LEU A 104 -0.88 -17.42 4.41
CA LEU A 104 -0.37 -17.88 5.71
C LEU A 104 1.14 -17.71 5.71
N SER A 105 1.72 -17.21 6.79
CA SER A 105 3.18 -17.14 6.94
C SER A 105 3.55 -17.29 8.40
N GLU A 106 4.80 -17.66 8.64
CA GLU A 106 5.39 -17.77 9.97
C GLU A 106 4.71 -18.82 10.87
N ILE A 107 4.13 -19.86 10.26
CA ILE A 107 3.64 -21.02 11.00
C ILE A 107 4.84 -21.88 11.42
N SER A 108 5.06 -21.98 12.73
CA SER A 108 6.11 -22.83 13.29
C SER A 108 5.74 -24.31 13.22
N ASN A 109 6.69 -25.17 12.86
CA ASN A 109 6.49 -26.62 12.80
C ASN A 109 5.29 -27.07 11.93
N ALA A 110 5.02 -26.38 10.81
CA ALA A 110 3.88 -26.79 9.97
C ALA A 110 4.03 -28.23 9.47
N SER A 111 5.18 -28.59 8.88
CA SER A 111 5.41 -29.96 8.39
C SER A 111 4.23 -30.50 7.55
N THR A 112 3.62 -29.62 6.75
CA THR A 112 2.46 -29.92 5.91
C THR A 112 2.89 -30.07 4.45
N SER A 113 2.33 -31.07 3.77
CA SER A 113 2.43 -31.23 2.32
C SER A 113 1.47 -30.29 1.58
N LEU A 114 1.88 -29.79 0.42
CA LEU A 114 1.06 -28.95 -0.46
C LEU A 114 -0.05 -29.70 -1.22
N SER A 115 -0.30 -30.98 -0.94
CA SER A 115 -1.31 -31.77 -1.67
C SER A 115 -2.74 -31.22 -1.56
N PHE A 116 -3.08 -30.51 -0.48
CA PHE A 116 -4.43 -29.97 -0.27
C PHE A 116 -4.88 -28.98 -1.36
N ILE A 117 -3.95 -28.32 -2.05
CA ILE A 117 -4.27 -27.31 -3.07
C ILE A 117 -4.87 -27.92 -4.35
N THR A 118 -4.74 -29.24 -4.55
CA THR A 118 -5.28 -29.91 -5.75
C THR A 118 -6.80 -29.84 -5.83
N ASN A 119 -7.46 -29.77 -4.68
CA ASN A 119 -8.93 -29.78 -4.58
C ASN A 119 -9.53 -28.36 -4.55
N MET A 120 -8.71 -27.33 -4.39
CA MET A 120 -9.16 -25.94 -4.21
C MET A 120 -9.41 -25.26 -5.57
N LYS A 121 -10.54 -25.59 -6.19
CA LYS A 121 -10.86 -25.24 -7.59
C LYS A 121 -10.93 -23.74 -7.90
N SER A 122 -11.28 -22.89 -6.94
CA SER A 122 -11.36 -21.43 -7.13
C SER A 122 -10.10 -20.66 -6.72
N LEU A 123 -9.09 -21.36 -6.20
CA LEU A 123 -7.90 -20.71 -5.63
C LEU A 123 -7.12 -19.98 -6.71
N SER A 124 -6.86 -18.69 -6.52
CA SER A 124 -6.13 -17.84 -7.45
C SER A 124 -4.82 -17.29 -6.87
N ILE A 125 -4.79 -17.12 -5.55
CA ILE A 125 -3.67 -16.58 -4.80
C ILE A 125 -3.34 -17.54 -3.66
N LEU A 126 -2.08 -17.98 -3.63
CA LEU A 126 -1.53 -18.83 -2.58
C LEU A 126 -0.20 -18.24 -2.13
N LEU A 127 -0.18 -17.60 -0.96
CA LEU A 127 1.05 -17.09 -0.35
C LEU A 127 1.33 -17.86 0.94
N LEU A 128 2.26 -18.80 0.86
CA LEU A 128 2.66 -19.71 1.94
C LEU A 128 4.15 -19.63 2.25
N GLY A 129 4.78 -18.47 2.00
CA GLY A 129 6.17 -18.23 2.37
C GLY A 129 6.43 -18.39 3.88
N ASN A 130 7.63 -18.82 4.26
CA ASN A 130 8.08 -18.93 5.66
C ASN A 130 7.22 -19.85 6.55
N ASN A 131 6.86 -21.07 6.12
CA ASN A 131 6.00 -21.97 6.92
C ASN A 131 6.64 -23.32 7.24
N SER A 132 7.93 -23.54 6.95
CA SER A 132 8.59 -24.84 7.15
C SER A 132 7.86 -26.02 6.47
N LEU A 133 7.13 -25.79 5.37
CA LEU A 133 6.41 -26.83 4.60
C LEU A 133 7.37 -27.89 4.07
N ASN A 134 6.89 -29.11 3.86
CA ASN A 134 7.72 -30.23 3.38
C ASN A 134 7.04 -31.02 2.26
N GLY A 135 7.73 -32.05 1.77
CA GLY A 135 7.27 -32.83 0.62
C GLY A 135 7.55 -32.13 -0.70
N THR A 136 6.75 -32.43 -1.72
CA THR A 136 6.96 -31.94 -3.10
C THR A 136 5.86 -30.98 -3.54
N LEU A 137 6.12 -30.23 -4.62
CA LEU A 137 5.04 -29.56 -5.36
C LEU A 137 4.09 -30.62 -5.96
N PRO A 138 2.77 -30.39 -5.96
CA PRO A 138 1.83 -31.31 -6.58
C PRO A 138 1.97 -31.29 -8.10
N GLN A 139 1.77 -32.46 -8.73
CA GLN A 139 1.86 -32.59 -10.19
C GLN A 139 0.75 -31.86 -10.94
N GLN A 140 -0.35 -31.57 -10.26
CA GLN A 140 -1.50 -30.83 -10.78
C GLN A 140 -1.90 -29.73 -9.80
N LYS A 141 -2.48 -28.66 -10.32
CA LYS A 141 -3.07 -27.56 -9.55
C LYS A 141 -4.31 -27.06 -10.29
N SER A 142 -5.12 -26.24 -9.63
CA SER A 142 -6.19 -25.51 -10.32
C SER A 142 -5.61 -24.60 -11.41
N GLU A 143 -6.33 -24.46 -12.53
CA GLU A 143 -5.99 -23.51 -13.59
C GLU A 143 -6.23 -22.07 -13.15
N SER A 144 -7.10 -21.83 -12.16
CA SER A 144 -7.31 -20.49 -11.58
C SER A 144 -6.10 -19.98 -10.79
N LEU A 145 -5.22 -20.88 -10.34
CA LEU A 145 -4.10 -20.56 -9.44
C LEU A 145 -2.94 -19.95 -10.23
N LEU A 146 -2.79 -18.62 -10.14
CA LEU A 146 -1.83 -17.84 -10.93
C LEU A 146 -0.73 -17.17 -10.10
N ASN A 147 -0.92 -17.02 -8.79
CA ASN A 147 0.07 -16.37 -7.91
C ASN A 147 0.43 -17.32 -6.77
N ILE A 148 1.65 -17.84 -6.81
CA ILE A 148 2.10 -18.91 -5.91
C ILE A 148 3.41 -18.51 -5.24
N ASP A 149 3.37 -18.17 -3.96
CA ASP A 149 4.57 -18.05 -3.14
C ASP A 149 4.66 -19.24 -2.18
N VAL A 150 5.73 -20.01 -2.30
CA VAL A 150 6.08 -21.08 -1.37
C VAL A 150 7.55 -20.94 -0.94
N SER A 151 8.07 -19.71 -0.98
CA SER A 151 9.45 -19.43 -0.64
C SER A 151 9.76 -19.75 0.84
N TYR A 152 11.03 -20.02 1.16
CA TYR A 152 11.50 -20.28 2.53
C TYR A 152 10.74 -21.41 3.23
N ASN A 153 10.68 -22.55 2.56
CA ASN A 153 10.14 -23.80 3.09
C ASN A 153 11.19 -24.92 2.97
N ASN A 154 10.79 -26.16 3.25
CA ASN A 154 11.62 -27.36 3.12
C ASN A 154 11.11 -28.25 1.97
N LEU A 155 10.59 -27.65 0.90
CA LEU A 155 10.09 -28.40 -0.25
C LEU A 155 11.24 -29.00 -1.04
N VAL A 156 11.03 -30.22 -1.55
CA VAL A 156 12.01 -31.03 -2.27
C VAL A 156 11.42 -31.60 -3.57
N GLY A 157 12.23 -32.33 -4.33
CA GLY A 157 11.79 -33.05 -5.51
C GLY A 157 11.88 -32.23 -6.80
N THR A 158 11.25 -32.72 -7.86
CA THR A 158 11.28 -32.09 -9.18
C THR A 158 10.24 -30.99 -9.31
N ILE A 159 10.53 -30.02 -10.16
CA ILE A 159 9.63 -28.90 -10.46
C ILE A 159 8.62 -29.36 -11.55
N PRO A 160 7.30 -29.34 -11.29
CA PRO A 160 6.29 -29.74 -12.26
C PRO A 160 6.26 -28.87 -13.51
N SER A 161 5.81 -29.42 -14.64
CA SER A 161 5.78 -28.72 -15.94
C SER A 161 4.88 -27.48 -15.95
N TRP A 162 3.85 -27.42 -15.10
CA TRP A 162 2.95 -26.28 -15.01
C TRP A 162 3.64 -24.99 -14.53
N VAL A 163 4.82 -25.08 -13.90
CA VAL A 163 5.62 -23.92 -13.48
C VAL A 163 6.09 -23.07 -14.67
N ASN A 164 6.18 -23.67 -15.86
CA ASN A 164 6.59 -22.97 -17.08
C ASN A 164 5.42 -22.39 -17.89
N LYS A 165 4.19 -22.42 -17.37
CA LYS A 165 3.03 -21.83 -18.05
C LYS A 165 3.13 -20.29 -18.06
N GLN A 166 2.65 -19.67 -19.14
CA GLN A 166 2.55 -18.21 -19.24
C GLN A 166 1.58 -17.64 -18.20
N ASN A 167 1.80 -16.38 -17.80
CA ASN A 167 0.98 -15.64 -16.83
C ASN A 167 0.93 -16.25 -15.41
N LEU A 168 1.92 -17.07 -15.05
CA LEU A 168 2.10 -17.61 -13.71
C LEU A 168 3.19 -16.82 -12.98
N HIS A 169 2.85 -16.26 -11.82
CA HIS A 169 3.81 -15.72 -10.87
C HIS A 169 4.10 -16.79 -9.82
N ILE A 170 5.37 -17.19 -9.72
CA ILE A 170 5.77 -18.26 -8.80
C ILE A 170 7.12 -17.99 -8.13
N ASN A 171 7.12 -18.07 -6.80
CA ASN A 171 8.29 -17.89 -5.98
C ASN A 171 8.65 -19.18 -5.24
N LEU A 172 9.81 -19.74 -5.61
CA LEU A 172 10.35 -21.00 -5.11
C LEU A 172 11.62 -20.83 -4.27
N VAL A 173 12.02 -19.59 -3.99
CA VAL A 173 13.28 -19.23 -3.31
C VAL A 173 13.37 -19.89 -1.94
N GLY A 174 14.56 -20.31 -1.50
CA GLY A 174 14.81 -20.86 -0.17
C GLY A 174 14.25 -22.27 0.06
N ASN A 175 14.14 -23.08 -0.99
CA ASN A 175 13.73 -24.49 -0.93
C ASN A 175 14.87 -25.44 -1.39
N ASN A 176 14.60 -26.74 -1.48
CA ASN A 176 15.55 -27.81 -1.82
C ASN A 176 15.13 -28.61 -3.07
N PHE A 177 14.71 -27.92 -4.13
CA PHE A 177 14.29 -28.56 -5.38
C PHE A 177 15.47 -29.11 -6.18
N THR A 178 15.23 -30.21 -6.88
CA THR A 178 16.13 -30.73 -7.91
C THR A 178 15.88 -29.97 -9.21
N ILE A 179 16.84 -29.13 -9.60
CA ILE A 179 16.75 -28.28 -10.80
C ILE A 179 17.54 -28.95 -11.91
N ASP A 180 16.82 -29.45 -12.93
CA ASP A 180 17.44 -29.96 -14.14
C ASP A 180 17.85 -28.78 -15.05
N SER A 181 19.16 -28.63 -15.28
CA SER A 181 19.75 -27.56 -16.08
C SER A 181 19.41 -27.63 -17.57
N SER A 182 18.75 -28.70 -18.03
CA SER A 182 18.32 -28.85 -19.43
C SER A 182 17.08 -28.00 -19.79
N ASN A 183 16.33 -27.52 -18.80
CA ASN A 183 15.15 -26.69 -19.02
C ASN A 183 15.52 -25.19 -19.02
N ASN A 184 15.66 -24.61 -20.21
CA ASN A 184 15.89 -23.17 -20.46
C ASN A 184 14.69 -22.27 -20.13
N SER A 185 13.96 -22.54 -19.04
CA SER A 185 12.86 -21.67 -18.60
C SER A 185 13.42 -20.40 -17.97
N THR A 186 13.01 -19.23 -18.47
CA THR A 186 13.38 -17.92 -17.90
C THR A 186 12.93 -17.79 -16.44
N LEU A 187 11.77 -18.39 -16.10
CA LEU A 187 11.19 -18.46 -14.75
C LEU A 187 12.04 -19.25 -13.75
N LEU A 188 12.97 -20.09 -14.21
CA LEU A 188 13.89 -20.87 -13.37
C LEU A 188 15.32 -20.32 -13.41
N SER A 189 15.56 -19.25 -14.17
CA SER A 189 16.88 -18.67 -14.34
C SER A 189 17.43 -18.19 -12.99
N GLY A 190 18.60 -18.71 -12.62
CA GLY A 190 19.24 -18.37 -11.36
C GLY A 190 18.62 -19.00 -10.10
N LEU A 191 17.52 -19.77 -10.21
CA LEU A 191 16.88 -20.42 -9.06
C LEU A 191 17.84 -21.33 -8.29
N SER A 192 18.80 -21.94 -8.99
CA SER A 192 19.84 -22.77 -8.38
C SER A 192 20.69 -22.01 -7.36
N CYS A 193 20.85 -20.69 -7.54
CA CYS A 193 21.54 -19.82 -6.59
C CYS A 193 20.69 -19.44 -5.38
N LEU A 194 19.36 -19.52 -5.51
CA LEU A 194 18.40 -19.15 -4.50
C LEU A 194 17.73 -20.39 -3.88
N GLN A 195 18.29 -21.58 -4.05
CA GLN A 195 17.95 -22.73 -3.20
C GLN A 195 18.49 -22.52 -1.78
N LYS A 196 18.07 -23.37 -0.85
CA LYS A 196 18.47 -23.30 0.55
C LYS A 196 20.00 -23.27 0.66
N ASP A 197 20.45 -22.47 1.61
CA ASP A 197 21.85 -22.15 1.88
C ASP A 197 22.58 -21.41 0.74
N PHE A 198 21.93 -21.05 -0.38
CA PHE A 198 22.50 -20.23 -1.46
C PHE A 198 23.82 -20.79 -2.03
N PRO A 199 23.78 -21.92 -2.75
CA PRO A 199 24.99 -22.69 -3.11
C PRO A 199 25.89 -22.02 -4.15
N CYS A 200 25.40 -21.02 -4.90
CA CYS A 200 26.19 -20.37 -5.94
C CYS A 200 27.39 -19.61 -5.38
N ASN A 201 28.52 -19.71 -6.08
CA ASN A 201 29.74 -18.94 -5.82
C ASN A 201 30.36 -19.16 -4.41
N ARG A 202 30.09 -20.30 -3.76
CA ARG A 202 30.68 -20.67 -2.45
C ARG A 202 32.17 -20.98 -2.52
N ASP A 203 32.58 -21.79 -3.49
CA ASP A 203 33.98 -22.30 -3.58
C ASP A 203 34.90 -21.41 -4.42
N ARG A 204 34.33 -20.37 -5.04
CA ARG A 204 35.06 -19.34 -5.78
C ARG A 204 34.37 -18.02 -5.48
N PRO A 205 34.90 -17.20 -4.55
CA PRO A 205 34.63 -15.77 -4.62
C PRO A 205 34.92 -15.38 -6.07
N LEU A 206 34.04 -14.65 -6.74
CA LEU A 206 34.27 -14.29 -8.14
C LEU A 206 35.49 -13.37 -8.20
N CYS A 207 36.70 -13.95 -8.27
CA CYS A 207 38.00 -13.32 -8.08
C CYS A 207 38.38 -12.31 -9.16
N ASN A 208 37.55 -12.15 -10.19
CA ASN A 208 37.92 -11.33 -11.35
C ASN A 208 37.27 -9.93 -11.40
N ASN A 209 36.36 -9.55 -10.49
CA ASN A 209 35.65 -8.26 -10.61
C ASN A 209 35.27 -7.60 -9.26
N ASN A 210 36.20 -7.17 -8.40
CA ASN A 210 35.89 -6.26 -7.26
C ASN A 210 34.75 -6.72 -6.31
N ASN A 211 34.58 -8.03 -6.13
CA ASN A 211 33.32 -8.61 -5.66
C ASN A 211 33.13 -8.68 -4.13
N TYR A 212 33.82 -7.83 -3.39
CA TYR A 212 33.73 -7.77 -1.93
C TYR A 212 32.72 -6.73 -1.44
N ASN A 213 32.27 -5.78 -2.26
CA ASN A 213 31.18 -4.86 -1.95
C ASN A 213 30.14 -4.92 -3.06
N PHE A 214 28.93 -4.42 -2.80
CA PHE A 214 27.92 -4.23 -3.84
C PHE A 214 27.00 -3.06 -3.48
N GLY A 215 26.40 -2.46 -4.51
CA GLY A 215 25.33 -1.48 -4.38
C GLY A 215 24.19 -1.86 -5.33
N ILE A 216 22.95 -1.63 -4.92
CA ILE A 216 21.74 -1.89 -5.72
C ILE A 216 20.88 -0.63 -5.71
N ASN A 217 20.58 -0.07 -6.89
CA ASN A 217 19.60 0.99 -7.04
C ASN A 217 18.21 0.38 -7.22
N SER A 218 17.45 0.28 -6.13
CA SER A 218 16.22 -0.49 -6.03
C SER A 218 15.08 0.16 -6.82
N GLY A 219 14.58 -0.55 -7.83
CA GLY A 219 13.59 -0.02 -8.78
C GLY A 219 14.16 0.92 -9.86
N GLY A 220 15.50 1.08 -9.93
CA GLY A 220 16.16 2.10 -10.75
C GLY A 220 17.27 1.57 -11.66
N LYS A 221 17.81 2.49 -12.47
CA LYS A 221 18.94 2.23 -13.37
C LYS A 221 20.27 2.27 -12.63
N GLN A 222 21.33 1.76 -13.25
CA GLN A 222 22.67 1.78 -12.66
C GLN A 222 23.17 3.23 -12.49
N ILE A 223 23.70 3.55 -11.32
CA ILE A 223 24.23 4.88 -10.97
C ILE A 223 25.56 4.70 -10.23
N THR A 224 26.47 5.66 -10.39
CA THR A 224 27.69 5.74 -9.56
C THR A 224 27.52 6.88 -8.57
N SER A 225 27.59 6.59 -7.27
CA SER A 225 27.45 7.61 -6.23
C SER A 225 28.70 8.49 -6.12
N SER A 226 28.55 9.61 -5.43
CA SER A 226 29.57 10.61 -5.11
C SER A 226 30.83 10.04 -4.46
N ASN A 227 30.71 8.93 -3.73
CA ASN A 227 31.84 8.20 -3.12
C ASN A 227 32.49 7.14 -4.04
N GLY A 228 32.07 7.05 -5.30
CA GLY A 228 32.60 6.12 -6.31
C GLY A 228 32.03 4.69 -6.26
N LEU A 229 31.09 4.37 -5.37
CA LEU A 229 30.41 3.08 -5.35
C LEU A 229 29.43 2.98 -6.54
N VAL A 230 29.48 1.86 -7.26
CA VAL A 230 28.51 1.57 -8.32
C VAL A 230 27.31 0.87 -7.71
N TYR A 231 26.13 1.48 -7.87
CA TYR A 231 24.84 0.88 -7.58
C TYR A 231 24.31 0.24 -8.86
N GLU A 232 24.32 -1.09 -8.92
CA GLU A 232 23.80 -1.88 -10.03
C GLU A 232 22.28 -1.68 -10.19
N LYS A 233 21.77 -1.85 -11.41
CA LYS A 233 20.36 -1.60 -11.75
C LYS A 233 19.42 -2.68 -11.18
N ASP A 234 18.31 -2.30 -10.57
CA ASP A 234 17.17 -3.18 -10.24
C ASP A 234 15.91 -2.64 -10.95
N ASP A 235 15.89 -2.76 -12.27
CA ASP A 235 14.85 -2.27 -13.17
C ASP A 235 13.90 -3.38 -13.66
N GLU A 236 13.99 -4.57 -13.06
CA GLU A 236 13.22 -5.74 -13.48
C GLU A 236 11.73 -5.64 -13.14
N ALA A 237 10.88 -6.08 -14.06
CA ALA A 237 9.44 -6.07 -13.88
C ALA A 237 8.99 -7.27 -13.05
N LEU A 238 9.12 -7.17 -11.72
CA LEU A 238 8.63 -8.19 -10.78
C LEU A 238 7.13 -8.05 -10.55
N GLY A 239 6.44 -9.18 -10.48
CA GLY A 239 5.05 -9.32 -10.07
C GLY A 239 4.89 -9.77 -8.60
N PRO A 240 3.68 -10.22 -8.22
CA PRO A 240 3.29 -10.48 -6.84
C PRO A 240 3.92 -11.70 -6.16
N ALA A 241 4.59 -12.57 -6.91
CA ALA A 241 5.26 -13.76 -6.37
C ALA A 241 6.42 -14.12 -7.28
N ASP A 242 7.36 -13.20 -7.46
CA ASP A 242 8.47 -13.35 -8.39
C ASP A 242 9.82 -13.14 -7.71
N TYR A 243 10.86 -13.60 -8.38
CA TYR A 243 12.24 -13.34 -8.02
C TYR A 243 13.06 -13.09 -9.28
N PHE A 244 14.21 -12.45 -9.10
CA PHE A 244 15.18 -12.18 -10.15
C PHE A 244 16.60 -12.38 -9.62
N VAL A 245 17.45 -12.94 -10.46
CA VAL A 245 18.88 -13.12 -10.20
C VAL A 245 19.65 -12.49 -11.34
N THR A 246 20.65 -11.68 -11.01
CA THR A 246 21.48 -11.07 -12.05
C THR A 246 22.23 -12.12 -12.87
N SER A 247 22.54 -11.78 -14.13
CA SER A 247 23.38 -12.62 -14.99
C SER A 247 24.78 -12.85 -14.40
N SER A 248 25.30 -11.86 -13.68
CA SER A 248 26.56 -11.94 -12.92
C SER A 248 26.45 -12.80 -11.66
N LYS A 249 25.23 -13.18 -11.24
CA LYS A 249 24.93 -13.91 -10.00
C LYS A 249 25.55 -13.24 -8.78
N ARG A 250 25.54 -11.91 -8.80
CA ARG A 250 26.13 -11.04 -7.77
C ARG A 250 25.14 -10.64 -6.70
N TRP A 251 23.90 -10.45 -7.12
CA TRP A 251 22.80 -10.18 -6.24
C TRP A 251 21.51 -10.70 -6.86
N ALA A 252 20.48 -10.76 -6.04
CA ALA A 252 19.15 -11.17 -6.44
C ALA A 252 18.10 -10.44 -5.60
N VAL A 253 16.87 -10.45 -6.08
CA VAL A 253 15.70 -9.86 -5.40
C VAL A 253 14.52 -10.83 -5.47
N SER A 254 13.69 -10.85 -4.44
CA SER A 254 12.46 -11.64 -4.34
C SER A 254 11.34 -10.74 -3.83
N ASN A 255 10.24 -10.68 -4.56
CA ASN A 255 9.08 -9.86 -4.24
C ASN A 255 7.83 -10.72 -4.07
N VAL A 256 7.10 -10.49 -2.97
CA VAL A 256 5.90 -11.23 -2.61
C VAL A 256 4.82 -10.28 -2.11
N GLY A 257 3.59 -10.48 -2.58
CA GLY A 257 2.39 -9.80 -2.09
C GLY A 257 1.61 -9.14 -3.23
N ILE A 258 0.29 -9.09 -3.06
CA ILE A 258 -0.64 -8.45 -4.00
C ILE A 258 -1.31 -7.27 -3.32
N PHE A 259 -1.26 -6.10 -3.95
CA PHE A 259 -1.94 -4.90 -3.50
C PHE A 259 -3.46 -5.03 -3.55
N LEU A 260 -4.15 -4.38 -2.61
CA LEU A 260 -5.60 -4.55 -2.47
C LEU A 260 -6.33 -3.86 -3.62
N GLY A 261 -7.11 -4.63 -4.39
CA GLY A 261 -7.92 -4.07 -5.47
C GLY A 261 -7.12 -3.43 -6.62
N ASN A 262 -5.84 -3.80 -6.77
CA ASN A 262 -5.02 -3.40 -7.91
C ASN A 262 -4.38 -4.64 -8.56
N ASN A 263 -4.96 -5.08 -9.68
CA ASN A 263 -4.52 -6.28 -10.40
C ASN A 263 -3.31 -6.02 -11.32
N ASN A 264 -3.02 -4.75 -11.63
CA ASN A 264 -1.92 -4.33 -12.52
C ASN A 264 -0.90 -3.47 -11.77
N ALA A 265 -0.67 -3.78 -10.48
CA ALA A 265 0.19 -2.98 -9.66
C ALA A 265 1.64 -3.01 -10.16
N THR A 266 2.27 -1.83 -10.19
CA THR A 266 3.72 -1.72 -10.38
C THR A 266 4.42 -1.88 -9.03
N TYR A 267 5.47 -2.69 -9.00
CA TYR A 267 6.29 -2.91 -7.80
C TYR A 267 7.50 -1.96 -7.76
N THR A 268 7.39 -0.85 -8.48
CA THR A 268 8.31 0.28 -8.47
C THR A 268 7.50 1.57 -8.45
N SER A 269 8.09 2.60 -7.88
CA SER A 269 7.56 3.96 -7.92
C SER A 269 8.69 4.92 -8.18
N ASN A 270 8.39 6.01 -8.88
CA ASN A 270 9.34 7.04 -9.27
C ASN A 270 8.85 8.43 -8.86
N SER A 271 9.78 9.32 -8.55
CA SER A 271 9.53 10.74 -8.33
C SER A 271 10.70 11.54 -8.92
N PHE A 272 10.38 12.61 -9.64
CA PHE A 272 11.37 13.54 -10.21
C PHE A 272 11.68 14.70 -9.27
N SER A 273 11.17 14.63 -8.04
CA SER A 273 11.35 15.67 -7.04
C SER A 273 12.78 15.71 -6.50
N GLN A 274 13.16 16.83 -5.87
CA GLN A 274 14.46 16.96 -5.22
C GLN A 274 14.45 16.31 -3.85
N PHE A 275 15.46 15.50 -3.57
CA PHE A 275 15.63 14.84 -2.27
C PHE A 275 16.66 15.58 -1.41
N THR A 276 16.31 15.78 -0.14
CA THR A 276 17.19 16.42 0.85
C THR A 276 17.92 15.38 1.69
N ASN A 277 18.94 15.81 2.46
CA ASN A 277 19.72 14.95 3.36
C ASN A 277 20.52 13.83 2.65
N THR A 278 20.98 14.11 1.42
CA THR A 278 21.82 13.21 0.62
C THR A 278 22.72 14.01 -0.33
N LEU A 279 23.87 13.44 -0.70
CA LEU A 279 24.73 13.94 -1.78
C LEU A 279 24.39 13.29 -3.13
N ASP A 280 23.59 12.23 -3.11
CA ASP A 280 23.23 11.40 -4.25
C ASP A 280 21.70 11.37 -4.41
N PRO A 281 21.05 12.47 -4.84
CA PRO A 281 19.59 12.54 -4.92
C PRO A 281 18.99 11.59 -5.95
N GLU A 282 19.74 11.24 -7.00
CA GLU A 282 19.29 10.32 -8.06
C GLU A 282 18.98 8.91 -7.53
N LEU A 283 19.64 8.47 -6.45
CA LEU A 283 19.36 7.16 -5.81
C LEU A 283 17.96 7.09 -5.17
N PHE A 284 17.31 8.23 -4.92
CA PHE A 284 16.02 8.29 -4.25
C PHE A 284 14.86 8.59 -5.22
N GLN A 285 15.17 8.85 -6.50
CA GLN A 285 14.16 9.07 -7.54
C GLN A 285 13.33 7.82 -7.86
N THR A 286 13.85 6.64 -7.51
CA THR A 286 13.14 5.38 -7.65
C THR A 286 13.11 4.62 -6.33
N THR A 287 12.09 3.81 -6.15
CA THR A 287 11.98 2.88 -5.03
C THR A 287 11.35 1.57 -5.50
N ARG A 288 11.85 0.45 -4.99
CA ARG A 288 11.16 -0.83 -5.11
C ARG A 288 10.12 -0.95 -3.99
N LEU A 289 8.94 -1.42 -4.36
CA LEU A 289 7.79 -1.60 -3.48
C LEU A 289 7.42 -3.08 -3.39
N SER A 290 6.80 -3.46 -2.28
CA SER A 290 6.17 -4.77 -2.12
C SER A 290 4.91 -4.66 -1.27
N ALA A 291 3.95 -5.56 -1.47
CA ALA A 291 2.73 -5.62 -0.68
C ALA A 291 2.81 -6.64 0.48
N SER A 292 3.94 -7.34 0.64
CA SER A 292 4.17 -8.21 1.79
C SER A 292 5.64 -8.41 2.10
N SER A 293 6.42 -9.08 1.25
CA SER A 293 7.81 -9.41 1.53
C SER A 293 8.71 -9.00 0.38
N LEU A 294 9.75 -8.22 0.69
CA LEU A 294 10.80 -7.84 -0.24
C LEU A 294 12.14 -8.32 0.30
N ARG A 295 12.82 -9.18 -0.44
CA ARG A 295 14.14 -9.71 -0.04
C ARG A 295 15.19 -9.41 -1.09
N TYR A 296 16.37 -9.02 -0.62
CA TYR A 296 17.56 -8.85 -1.44
C TYR A 296 18.66 -9.78 -0.93
N TYR A 297 19.45 -10.27 -1.89
CA TYR A 297 20.56 -11.17 -1.64
C TYR A 297 21.82 -10.59 -2.25
N GLY A 298 22.89 -10.47 -1.48
CA GLY A 298 24.25 -10.40 -2.02
C GLY A 298 24.80 -11.81 -2.13
N LEU A 299 25.29 -12.21 -3.30
CA LEU A 299 25.70 -13.57 -3.62
C LEU A 299 27.20 -13.64 -3.94
N GLY A 300 27.88 -14.68 -3.45
CA GLY A 300 29.32 -14.88 -3.67
C GLY A 300 30.22 -13.84 -2.98
N LEU A 301 29.78 -13.32 -1.83
CA LEU A 301 30.56 -12.39 -1.00
C LEU A 301 31.68 -13.14 -0.27
N GLU A 302 32.78 -12.45 0.03
CA GLU A 302 33.83 -12.99 0.90
C GLU A 302 33.29 -13.10 2.33
N ASN A 303 33.59 -14.19 3.04
CA ASN A 303 33.14 -14.34 4.42
C ASN A 303 33.84 -13.32 5.33
N GLY A 304 33.08 -12.59 6.11
CA GLY A 304 33.60 -11.54 6.96
C GLY A 304 32.53 -10.61 7.49
N ASN A 305 32.96 -9.53 8.15
CA ASN A 305 32.05 -8.53 8.69
C ASN A 305 31.82 -7.42 7.66
N TYR A 306 30.56 -7.08 7.46
CA TYR A 306 30.09 -6.09 6.51
C TYR A 306 29.35 -4.96 7.23
N THR A 307 29.43 -3.77 6.65
CA THR A 307 28.50 -2.68 6.91
C THR A 307 27.44 -2.68 5.83
N VAL A 308 26.20 -2.95 6.21
CA VAL A 308 25.03 -2.94 5.34
C VAL A 308 24.34 -1.61 5.51
N LYS A 309 24.16 -0.86 4.42
CA LYS A 309 23.50 0.42 4.39
C LYS A 309 22.21 0.31 3.60
N LEU A 310 21.10 0.61 4.26
CA LEU A 310 19.77 0.68 3.65
C LEU A 310 19.36 2.14 3.51
N GLN A 311 18.92 2.52 2.32
CA GLN A 311 18.56 3.88 1.96
C GLN A 311 17.08 3.95 1.55
N PHE A 312 16.37 4.88 2.16
CA PHE A 312 14.93 5.02 2.03
C PHE A 312 14.56 6.47 1.73
N ALA A 313 13.52 6.66 0.94
CA ALA A 313 12.75 7.90 0.90
C ALA A 313 11.27 7.56 0.69
N GLU A 314 10.40 8.29 1.39
CA GLU A 314 8.96 8.12 1.24
C GLU A 314 8.45 9.04 0.13
N ILE A 315 8.13 8.44 -1.02
CA ILE A 315 7.65 9.13 -2.22
C ILE A 315 6.15 8.92 -2.47
N GLY A 316 5.50 8.03 -1.73
CA GLY A 316 4.06 7.81 -1.82
C GLY A 316 3.24 8.83 -1.03
N PHE A 317 3.83 9.48 -0.03
CA PHE A 317 3.17 10.45 0.86
C PHE A 317 3.67 11.88 0.65
N GLU A 318 3.76 12.38 -0.59
CA GLU A 318 4.45 13.66 -0.89
C GLU A 318 3.87 14.90 -0.18
N ASN A 319 2.56 14.94 0.11
CA ASN A 319 1.92 16.11 0.74
C ASN A 319 1.39 15.80 2.15
N TYR A 320 2.17 16.17 3.17
CA TYR A 320 1.82 16.00 4.58
C TYR A 320 0.71 16.92 5.10
N GLN A 321 0.32 17.96 4.33
CA GLN A 321 -0.73 18.92 4.73
C GLN A 321 -2.14 18.46 4.38
N THR A 322 -2.28 17.36 3.63
CA THR A 322 -3.58 16.80 3.24
C THR A 322 -3.80 15.44 3.91
N TRP A 323 -5.05 14.94 3.87
CA TRP A 323 -5.37 13.61 4.38
C TRP A 323 -4.51 12.50 3.74
N LYS A 324 -4.02 12.70 2.51
CA LYS A 324 -3.09 11.80 1.81
C LYS A 324 -1.78 11.60 2.59
N GLY A 325 -1.34 12.64 3.28
CA GLY A 325 -0.16 12.62 4.14
C GLY A 325 -0.36 11.88 5.46
N LEU A 326 -1.59 11.51 5.84
CA LEU A 326 -1.85 10.73 7.06
C LEU A 326 -1.47 9.25 6.91
N GLY A 327 -1.17 8.80 5.69
CA GLY A 327 -0.70 7.45 5.40
C GLY A 327 0.53 7.09 6.25
N ARG A 328 0.57 5.83 6.66
CA ARG A 328 1.69 5.24 7.40
C ARG A 328 2.11 3.95 6.73
N ARG A 329 3.38 3.88 6.37
CA ARG A 329 4.03 2.67 5.86
C ARG A 329 4.94 2.15 6.95
N ILE A 330 4.59 0.99 7.51
CA ILE A 330 5.27 0.41 8.66
C ILE A 330 5.63 -1.02 8.31
N PHE A 331 6.92 -1.37 8.32
CA PHE A 331 7.38 -2.73 8.02
C PHE A 331 8.59 -3.08 8.89
N ASP A 332 8.91 -4.36 8.99
CA ASP A 332 10.04 -4.85 9.76
C ASP A 332 11.28 -5.00 8.87
N ILE A 333 12.47 -4.84 9.47
CA ILE A 333 13.77 -4.98 8.81
C ILE A 333 14.54 -6.13 9.46
N TYR A 334 14.88 -7.13 8.66
CA TYR A 334 15.70 -8.26 9.03
C TYR A 334 17.00 -8.26 8.21
N ILE A 335 18.11 -8.58 8.86
CA ILE A 335 19.42 -8.77 8.22
C ILE A 335 19.93 -10.14 8.65
N GLN A 336 20.29 -11.02 7.70
CA GLN A 336 20.69 -12.41 7.99
C GLN A 336 19.67 -13.15 8.89
N GLY A 337 18.37 -12.90 8.69
CA GLY A 337 17.30 -13.49 9.49
C GLY A 337 17.13 -12.91 10.90
N LYS A 338 18.01 -12.01 11.36
CA LYS A 338 17.86 -11.30 12.64
C LYS A 338 16.99 -10.07 12.46
N LEU A 339 15.94 -9.93 13.28
CA LEU A 339 15.14 -8.70 13.37
C LEU A 339 16.01 -7.57 13.91
N GLU A 340 16.31 -6.58 13.08
CA GLU A 340 17.12 -5.41 13.45
C GLU A 340 16.23 -4.22 13.85
N ILE A 341 15.13 -4.00 13.13
CA ILE A 341 14.14 -2.96 13.45
C ILE A 341 12.73 -3.52 13.25
N LYS A 342 11.94 -3.47 14.31
CA LYS A 342 10.49 -3.72 14.26
C LYS A 342 9.75 -2.41 14.03
N ASP A 343 8.68 -2.45 13.25
CA ASP A 343 7.78 -1.32 13.02
C ASP A 343 8.49 -0.08 12.44
N PHE A 344 9.39 -0.29 11.49
CA PHE A 344 10.12 0.80 10.81
C PHE A 344 9.16 1.65 9.97
N ASP A 345 9.15 2.95 10.27
CA ASP A 345 8.32 3.98 9.60
C ASP A 345 9.24 5.04 8.98
N ILE A 346 9.34 5.03 7.64
CA ILE A 346 10.22 5.95 6.89
C ILE A 346 9.87 7.41 7.17
N LYS A 347 8.58 7.75 7.25
CA LYS A 347 8.11 9.12 7.48
C LYS A 347 8.51 9.59 8.88
N LYS A 348 8.37 8.72 9.88
CA LYS A 348 8.80 9.02 11.27
C LYS A 348 10.30 9.28 11.33
N GLU A 349 11.09 8.44 10.67
CA GLU A 349 12.57 8.56 10.61
C GLU A 349 13.03 9.79 9.82
N ALA A 350 12.24 10.23 8.85
CA ALA A 350 12.44 11.49 8.14
C ALA A 350 12.03 12.73 8.95
N ALA A 351 11.65 12.58 10.22
CA ALA A 351 11.10 13.62 11.08
C ALA A 351 9.88 14.34 10.45
N ALA A 352 9.06 13.59 9.70
CA ALA A 352 7.94 14.13 8.92
C ALA A 352 8.34 15.28 7.99
N VAL A 353 9.55 15.23 7.42
CA VAL A 353 9.98 16.10 6.31
C VAL A 353 9.80 15.34 4.98
N PRO A 354 8.97 15.82 4.03
CA PRO A 354 8.75 15.14 2.76
C PRO A 354 10.05 15.00 1.98
N LEU A 355 10.18 13.91 1.22
CA LEU A 355 11.29 13.69 0.27
C LEU A 355 12.68 13.84 0.92
N ARG A 356 12.78 13.55 2.22
CA ARG A 356 14.04 13.51 2.94
C ARG A 356 14.60 12.09 2.90
N ALA A 357 15.85 11.96 2.47
CA ALA A 357 16.57 10.69 2.49
C ALA A 357 16.81 10.22 3.93
N VAL A 358 16.49 8.96 4.19
CA VAL A 358 16.73 8.25 5.45
C VAL A 358 17.73 7.13 5.19
N GLN A 359 18.73 7.00 6.07
CA GLN A 359 19.77 5.99 5.95
C GLN A 359 19.87 5.21 7.26
N LYS A 360 19.96 3.88 7.18
CA LYS A 360 20.20 2.99 8.31
C LYS A 360 21.40 2.09 8.02
N GLU A 361 22.29 1.97 8.99
CA GLU A 361 23.50 1.17 8.88
C GLU A 361 23.48 0.04 9.90
N PHE A 362 23.79 -1.17 9.44
CA PHE A 362 23.80 -2.39 10.22
C PHE A 362 25.14 -3.10 10.05
N LYS A 363 25.60 -3.78 11.10
CA LYS A 363 26.76 -4.67 11.02
C LYS A 363 26.26 -6.10 10.84
N ALA A 364 26.67 -6.74 9.75
CA ALA A 364 26.27 -8.11 9.43
C ALA A 364 27.50 -8.99 9.22
N ARG A 365 27.44 -10.24 9.67
CA ARG A 365 28.49 -11.23 9.42
C ARG A 365 28.05 -12.14 8.28
N VAL A 366 28.81 -12.14 7.20
CA VAL A 366 28.69 -13.09 6.09
C VAL A 366 29.52 -14.33 6.45
N SER A 367 28.86 -15.48 6.55
CA SER A 367 29.50 -16.76 6.94
C SER A 367 29.39 -17.85 5.87
N GLN A 368 28.46 -17.71 4.93
CA GLN A 368 28.17 -18.69 3.88
C GLN A 368 28.19 -18.04 2.49
N ASN A 369 29.01 -17.01 2.30
CA ASN A 369 29.20 -16.27 1.06
C ASN A 369 27.95 -15.56 0.53
N TYR A 370 26.91 -15.41 1.35
CA TYR A 370 25.74 -14.62 1.01
C TYR A 370 25.37 -13.64 2.11
N LEU A 371 24.70 -12.57 1.72
CA LEU A 371 24.04 -11.62 2.59
C LEU A 371 22.56 -11.57 2.25
N GLU A 372 21.68 -11.74 3.23
CA GLU A 372 20.23 -11.62 3.08
C GLU A 372 19.72 -10.37 3.81
N ILE A 373 18.89 -9.60 3.13
CA ILE A 373 18.13 -8.47 3.66
C ILE A 373 16.66 -8.75 3.40
N HIS A 374 15.83 -8.69 4.43
CA HIS A 374 14.40 -8.95 4.32
C HIS A 374 13.61 -7.80 4.94
N LEU A 375 12.78 -7.17 4.12
CA LEU A 375 11.83 -6.16 4.52
C LEU A 375 10.44 -6.79 4.50
N TYR A 376 9.77 -6.83 5.66
CA TYR A 376 8.58 -7.64 5.84
C TYR A 376 7.38 -6.83 6.33
N TRP A 377 6.22 -7.10 5.73
CA TRP A 377 4.95 -6.48 6.06
C TRP A 377 3.86 -7.52 6.20
N ALA A 378 3.27 -7.58 7.39
CA ALA A 378 2.17 -8.46 7.73
C ALA A 378 0.81 -7.74 7.81
N GLY A 379 0.71 -6.43 7.58
CA GLY A 379 -0.57 -5.72 7.66
C GLY A 379 -0.55 -4.35 8.34
N LYS A 380 0.58 -3.96 8.95
CA LYS A 380 0.68 -2.73 9.77
C LYS A 380 0.64 -1.44 8.97
N GLY A 381 0.05 -0.40 9.57
CA GLY A 381 -0.09 0.91 8.95
C GLY A 381 -1.34 1.03 8.08
N THR A 382 -1.29 1.88 7.06
CA THR A 382 -2.45 2.18 6.22
C THR A 382 -2.39 1.40 4.91
N CYS A 383 -3.39 0.58 4.60
CA CYS A 383 -3.48 -0.12 3.31
C CYS A 383 -3.87 0.78 2.13
N CYS A 384 -4.50 1.91 2.42
CA CYS A 384 -5.44 2.51 1.47
C CYS A 384 -5.36 4.04 1.43
N ILE A 385 -4.33 4.61 2.05
CA ILE A 385 -4.05 6.04 2.05
C ILE A 385 -2.63 6.22 1.52
N PRO A 386 -2.41 7.09 0.52
CA PRO A 386 -3.39 7.84 -0.26
C PRO A 386 -4.13 6.98 -1.29
N ALA A 387 -3.59 5.82 -1.64
CA ALA A 387 -4.18 4.87 -2.58
C ALA A 387 -4.03 3.44 -2.08
N ARG A 388 -4.80 2.51 -2.64
CA ARG A 388 -4.84 1.08 -2.25
C ARG A 388 -3.55 0.30 -2.54
N SER A 389 -2.53 0.93 -3.10
CA SER A 389 -1.21 0.34 -3.36
C SER A 389 -0.09 1.01 -2.56
N THR A 390 -0.43 1.89 -1.62
CA THR A 390 0.57 2.66 -0.86
C THR A 390 0.79 2.08 0.53
N TYR A 391 1.24 0.82 0.59
CA TYR A 391 1.62 0.12 1.82
C TYR A 391 2.72 -0.93 1.57
N GLY A 392 3.17 -1.59 2.62
CA GLY A 392 4.21 -2.61 2.56
C GLY A 392 5.62 -2.03 2.45
N PRO A 393 6.65 -2.87 2.25
CA PRO A 393 8.03 -2.42 2.21
C PRO A 393 8.32 -1.47 1.05
N SER A 394 9.23 -0.54 1.27
CA SER A 394 9.77 0.37 0.26
C SER A 394 11.25 0.57 0.52
N ILE A 395 12.08 0.56 -0.52
CA ILE A 395 13.52 0.80 -0.42
C ILE A 395 14.07 1.41 -1.71
N SER A 396 14.93 2.42 -1.56
CA SER A 396 15.51 3.16 -2.69
C SER A 396 16.87 2.60 -3.09
N ALA A 397 17.73 2.28 -2.12
CA ALA A 397 19.01 1.67 -2.43
C ALA A 397 19.57 0.83 -1.27
N ILE A 398 20.44 -0.10 -1.63
CA ILE A 398 21.15 -1.00 -0.72
C ILE A 398 22.62 -0.92 -1.05
N SER A 399 23.49 -0.93 -0.04
CA SER A 399 24.90 -1.29 -0.24
C SER A 399 25.44 -2.14 0.90
N ALA A 400 26.44 -2.95 0.60
CA ALA A 400 27.19 -3.68 1.61
C ALA A 400 28.69 -3.53 1.33
N THR A 401 29.44 -3.07 2.32
CA THR A 401 30.89 -2.87 2.24
C THR A 401 31.61 -3.68 3.32
N PRO A 402 32.73 -4.35 3.00
CA PRO A 402 33.45 -5.14 3.98
C PRO A 402 34.19 -4.23 4.96
N ASN A 403 34.23 -4.64 6.23
CA ASN A 403 34.98 -3.97 7.29
C ASN A 403 36.39 -4.56 7.45
N PHE A 404 36.91 -5.18 6.39
CA PHE A 404 38.20 -5.86 6.35
C PHE A 404 38.84 -5.62 4.98
N LYS A 405 40.16 -5.84 4.89
CA LYS A 405 40.88 -5.81 3.62
C LYS A 405 40.62 -7.14 2.89
N PRO A 406 39.97 -7.14 1.71
CA PRO A 406 39.69 -8.37 0.98
C PRO A 406 40.98 -9.16 0.69
N THR A 407 40.92 -10.48 0.81
CA THR A 407 42.09 -11.35 0.59
C THR A 407 42.38 -11.61 -0.89
N VAL A 408 41.46 -11.24 -1.78
CA VAL A 408 41.54 -11.39 -3.23
C VAL A 408 41.89 -10.05 -3.91
N SER A 409 42.90 -10.03 -4.79
CA SER A 409 43.47 -8.77 -5.33
C SER A 409 42.65 -8.15 -6.48
N ASN A 410 42.48 -6.81 -6.46
CA ASN A 410 41.88 -5.98 -7.52
C ASN A 410 42.84 -5.65 -8.68
N ILE A 411 43.85 -6.46 -8.97
CA ILE A 411 44.82 -6.10 -10.01
C ILE A 411 44.22 -6.45 -11.38
N LEU A 412 43.68 -5.44 -12.06
CA LEU A 412 43.49 -5.48 -13.50
C LEU A 412 44.84 -5.87 -14.15
N PRO A 413 44.89 -6.84 -15.09
CA PRO A 413 46.02 -6.94 -15.98
C PRO A 413 46.21 -5.58 -16.66
N SER A 414 47.38 -5.00 -16.47
CA SER A 414 47.83 -3.82 -17.21
C SER A 414 47.84 -4.15 -18.70
N HIS A 415 46.71 -3.96 -19.37
CA HIS A 415 46.71 -3.76 -20.80
C HIS A 415 47.27 -2.36 -21.02
N LYS A 416 48.54 -2.33 -21.43
CA LYS A 416 49.17 -1.17 -22.06
C LYS A 416 48.19 -0.60 -23.09
N LYS A 417 47.56 0.53 -22.77
CA LYS A 417 46.82 1.31 -23.75
C LYS A 417 47.84 1.95 -24.67
N ASN A 418 48.07 1.33 -25.82
CA ASN A 418 48.64 2.05 -26.96
C ASN A 418 47.66 3.17 -27.31
N HIS A 419 48.15 4.41 -27.27
CA HIS A 419 47.42 5.56 -27.77
C HIS A 419 47.25 5.45 -29.27
N THR A 420 46.06 5.02 -29.71
CA THR A 420 45.59 5.27 -31.07
C THR A 420 44.71 6.51 -31.02
N ILE A 421 45.26 7.63 -31.46
CA ILE A 421 44.56 8.91 -31.62
C ILE A 421 43.57 8.74 -32.78
N ALA A 422 42.29 8.55 -32.47
CA ALA A 422 41.21 8.60 -33.45
C ALA A 422 40.74 10.07 -33.56
N PHE A 423 41.13 10.73 -34.65
CA PHE A 423 40.57 12.00 -35.07
C PHE A 423 39.08 11.83 -35.40
N TYR A 424 38.18 12.40 -34.59
CA TYR A 424 36.79 12.61 -35.01
C TYR A 424 36.68 13.99 -35.66
N VAL A 425 36.50 13.97 -36.98
CA VAL A 425 36.20 15.13 -37.81
C VAL A 425 34.74 15.53 -37.56
N VAL A 426 34.54 16.75 -37.04
CA VAL A 426 33.23 17.40 -36.97
C VAL A 426 32.84 17.83 -38.39
N GLN A 427 31.98 17.06 -39.06
CA GLN A 427 31.24 17.55 -40.22
C GLN A 427 29.91 18.17 -39.76
N ARG A 428 29.89 19.50 -39.70
CA ARG A 428 28.64 20.27 -39.81
C ARG A 428 28.06 20.03 -41.20
N ARG A 429 26.91 19.38 -41.28
CA ARG A 429 26.00 19.52 -42.43
C ARG A 429 24.62 19.96 -41.96
N LYS A 430 24.29 21.20 -42.31
CA LYS A 430 22.93 21.75 -42.36
C LYS A 430 22.06 20.89 -43.28
N LYS A 431 20.93 20.42 -42.79
CA LYS A 431 19.71 20.04 -43.53
C LYS A 431 18.62 19.81 -42.48
N SER A 432 17.35 20.13 -42.65
CA SER A 432 16.56 21.09 -43.43
C SER A 432 15.19 20.96 -42.75
N ARG A 433 14.52 22.07 -42.46
CA ARG A 433 13.14 22.04 -41.95
C ARG A 433 12.25 21.33 -42.96
N THR A 434 11.55 20.32 -42.50
CA THR A 434 10.30 19.84 -43.10
C THR A 434 9.33 19.67 -41.93
N ASN A 435 8.30 20.53 -41.95
CA ASN A 435 7.05 20.29 -41.26
C ASN A 435 6.48 18.97 -41.80
N ASP A 436 5.85 18.19 -40.93
CA ASP A 436 4.58 17.51 -41.19
C ASP A 436 4.15 16.86 -39.86
N ASP A 437 3.16 17.51 -39.26
CA ASP A 437 1.90 16.96 -38.75
C ASP A 437 1.94 15.82 -37.72
N ASP A 438 1.58 16.23 -36.50
CA ASP A 438 1.15 15.38 -35.40
C ASP A 438 -0.11 14.59 -35.80
N GLU A 439 -0.01 13.27 -35.97
CA GLU A 439 -1.15 12.38 -35.79
C GLU A 439 -1.24 11.94 -34.32
N GLU A 440 -2.09 12.65 -33.59
CA GLU A 440 -2.58 12.31 -32.28
C GLU A 440 -3.61 11.17 -32.39
N PHE A 441 -3.27 9.96 -31.95
CA PHE A 441 -4.25 8.87 -31.76
C PHE A 441 -4.61 8.73 -30.27
N LEU A 442 -5.87 9.11 -30.01
CA LEU A 442 -6.61 9.06 -28.74
C LEU A 442 -6.60 7.67 -28.10
N TRP A 443 -6.14 7.62 -26.84
CA TRP A 443 -6.60 6.62 -25.88
C TRP A 443 -7.47 7.30 -24.82
N MET A 444 -8.57 6.61 -24.53
CA MET A 444 -9.75 7.08 -23.82
C MET A 444 -9.52 7.13 -22.31
N ASP A 445 -9.08 8.27 -21.79
CA ASP A 445 -8.97 8.53 -20.35
C ASP A 445 -10.30 9.01 -19.77
N VAL A 446 -10.85 8.26 -18.82
CA VAL A 446 -11.94 8.75 -17.94
C VAL A 446 -11.31 9.70 -16.91
N LYS A 447 -11.18 10.97 -17.27
CA LYS A 447 -10.92 12.06 -16.30
C LYS A 447 -12.25 12.50 -15.66
N PRO A 448 -12.28 12.80 -14.35
CA PRO A 448 -13.45 13.46 -13.77
C PRO A 448 -13.56 14.87 -14.38
N PHE A 449 -14.69 15.18 -15.01
CA PHE A 449 -15.00 16.53 -15.46
C PHE A 449 -15.12 17.47 -14.25
N THR A 450 -14.11 18.28 -13.98
CA THR A 450 -14.24 19.44 -13.10
C THR A 450 -14.72 20.62 -13.92
N PHE A 451 -15.96 21.02 -13.70
CA PHE A 451 -16.54 22.22 -14.27
C PHE A 451 -16.19 23.44 -13.40
N GLY A 452 -15.83 24.55 -14.02
CA GLY A 452 -15.67 25.82 -13.34
C GLY A 452 -17.00 26.32 -12.78
N TYR A 453 -16.98 27.15 -11.74
CA TYR A 453 -18.18 27.75 -11.14
C TYR A 453 -19.08 28.43 -12.19
N ALA A 454 -18.50 29.15 -13.14
CA ALA A 454 -19.24 29.83 -14.21
C ALA A 454 -19.93 28.86 -15.18
N GLU A 455 -19.33 27.70 -15.43
CA GLU A 455 -19.89 26.66 -16.29
C GLU A 455 -21.03 25.92 -15.59
N LEU A 456 -20.87 25.62 -14.29
CA LEU A 456 -21.91 25.04 -13.45
C LEU A 456 -23.09 25.98 -13.29
N ARG A 457 -22.83 27.28 -13.07
CA ARG A 457 -23.87 28.31 -12.97
C ARG A 457 -24.67 28.44 -14.26
N THR A 458 -24.00 28.42 -15.40
CA THR A 458 -24.68 28.47 -16.71
C THR A 458 -25.47 27.19 -16.99
N ALA A 459 -24.88 26.02 -16.73
CA ALA A 459 -25.50 24.72 -17.01
C ALA A 459 -26.71 24.41 -16.11
N THR A 460 -26.69 24.90 -14.87
CA THR A 460 -27.77 24.70 -13.90
C THR A 460 -28.79 25.84 -13.88
N ASN A 461 -28.66 26.81 -14.79
CA ASN A 461 -29.47 28.04 -14.82
C ASN A 461 -29.49 28.74 -13.44
N ASP A 462 -28.30 29.08 -12.96
CA ASP A 462 -28.04 29.67 -11.65
C ASP A 462 -28.49 28.78 -10.48
N PHE A 463 -28.24 27.48 -10.60
CA PHE A 463 -28.56 26.46 -9.59
C PHE A 463 -30.05 26.34 -9.28
N ASP A 464 -30.90 26.45 -10.32
CA ASP A 464 -32.33 26.15 -10.25
C ASP A 464 -32.57 24.81 -9.55
N TYR A 465 -33.48 24.82 -8.58
CA TYR A 465 -33.80 23.68 -7.72
C TYR A 465 -34.13 22.41 -8.52
N SER A 466 -34.72 22.57 -9.71
CA SER A 466 -35.10 21.46 -10.60
C SER A 466 -33.93 20.78 -11.32
N LYS A 467 -32.70 21.30 -11.24
CA LYS A 467 -31.53 20.84 -12.03
C LYS A 467 -30.25 20.59 -11.21
N LYS A 468 -30.35 20.35 -9.91
CA LYS A 468 -29.18 20.09 -9.04
C LYS A 468 -28.63 18.67 -9.22
N LEU A 469 -27.30 18.55 -9.26
CA LEU A 469 -26.55 17.29 -9.27
C LEU A 469 -25.98 17.00 -7.88
N GLY A 470 -26.20 15.79 -7.37
CA GLY A 470 -25.53 15.23 -6.18
C GLY A 470 -26.12 15.65 -4.83
N GLU A 471 -27.17 14.96 -4.37
CA GLU A 471 -27.64 15.10 -2.98
C GLU A 471 -26.74 14.31 -2.03
N GLY A 472 -25.73 14.99 -1.48
CA GLY A 472 -24.83 14.42 -0.49
C GLY A 472 -23.77 15.39 -0.02
N GLY A 473 -24.15 16.39 0.78
CA GLY A 473 -23.18 17.28 1.43
C GLY A 473 -23.81 18.50 2.12
N PHE A 474 -23.45 18.70 3.39
CA PHE A 474 -23.67 19.91 4.21
C PHE A 474 -25.08 20.27 4.72
N GLY A 475 -26.18 19.84 4.08
CA GLY A 475 -27.55 20.21 4.52
C GLY A 475 -27.88 19.91 6.00
N PRO A 476 -27.63 18.69 6.53
CA PRO A 476 -27.95 18.35 7.92
C PRO A 476 -27.10 19.11 8.96
N VAL A 477 -25.85 19.43 8.62
CA VAL A 477 -24.92 20.16 9.51
C VAL A 477 -25.26 21.65 9.56
N TYR A 478 -25.68 22.21 8.42
CA TYR A 478 -26.19 23.57 8.33
C TYR A 478 -27.48 23.73 9.16
N LYS A 479 -28.46 22.83 8.95
CA LYS A 479 -29.70 22.78 9.74
C LYS A 479 -29.44 22.61 11.24
N ALA A 480 -28.42 21.84 11.62
CA ALA A 480 -28.06 21.67 13.03
C ALA A 480 -27.51 22.96 13.66
N TRP A 481 -26.73 23.75 12.90
CA TRP A 481 -26.21 25.04 13.35
C TRP A 481 -27.30 26.11 13.44
N ASP A 482 -28.21 26.18 12.47
CA ASP A 482 -29.36 27.10 12.54
C ASP A 482 -30.23 26.80 13.76
N LEU A 483 -30.56 25.52 13.99
CA LEU A 483 -31.31 25.10 15.18
C LEU A 483 -30.55 25.38 16.49
N HIS A 484 -29.21 25.36 16.49
CA HIS A 484 -28.41 25.69 17.67
C HIS A 484 -28.39 27.18 17.99
N GLU A 485 -28.26 28.03 16.97
CA GLU A 485 -28.35 29.49 17.14
C GLU A 485 -29.76 29.94 17.58
N GLU A 486 -30.79 29.15 17.27
CA GLU A 486 -32.17 29.36 17.71
C GLU A 486 -32.53 28.66 19.05
N ASP A 487 -31.61 27.96 19.73
CA ASP A 487 -31.86 27.12 20.94
C ASP A 487 -32.95 26.04 20.75
N ARG A 488 -33.01 25.46 19.55
CA ARG A 488 -33.97 24.44 19.09
C ARG A 488 -33.31 23.11 18.72
N GLU A 489 -32.17 22.76 19.29
CA GLU A 489 -31.39 21.57 18.86
C GLU A 489 -32.12 20.25 19.10
N ILE A 490 -33.11 20.23 19.99
CA ILE A 490 -33.95 19.06 20.26
C ILE A 490 -34.72 18.61 19.01
N GLU A 491 -34.95 19.51 18.04
CA GLU A 491 -35.60 19.19 16.77
C GLU A 491 -34.72 18.38 15.80
N LEU A 492 -33.42 18.22 16.10
CA LEU A 492 -32.55 17.26 15.41
C LEU A 492 -32.84 15.81 15.79
N VAL A 493 -33.49 15.58 16.94
CA VAL A 493 -33.78 14.23 17.44
C VAL A 493 -34.93 13.64 16.63
N ASP A 494 -34.70 12.46 16.05
CA ASP A 494 -35.71 11.72 15.30
C ASP A 494 -36.98 11.51 16.16
N SER A 495 -38.14 11.86 15.60
CA SER A 495 -39.46 11.73 16.25
C SER A 495 -39.80 10.29 16.66
N LYS A 496 -39.13 9.29 16.07
CA LYS A 496 -39.22 7.87 16.46
C LYS A 496 -38.55 7.56 17.81
N ILE A 497 -37.71 8.44 18.34
CA ILE A 497 -37.08 8.32 19.68
C ILE A 497 -38.06 8.80 20.79
N SER A 498 -39.36 8.79 20.50
CA SER A 498 -40.40 9.23 21.43
C SER A 498 -40.60 8.23 22.58
N LYS A 499 -39.96 8.49 23.73
CA LYS A 499 -40.66 8.72 25.02
C LYS A 499 -39.77 8.84 26.27
N LYS A 500 -38.45 8.62 26.24
CA LYS A 500 -37.56 8.93 27.38
C LYS A 500 -36.12 9.16 26.89
N PHE A 501 -35.79 10.41 26.54
CA PHE A 501 -34.40 10.83 26.42
C PHE A 501 -34.16 12.04 27.31
N ASN A 502 -32.95 12.12 27.87
CA ASN A 502 -32.57 13.25 28.69
C ASN A 502 -32.20 14.43 27.77
N ARG A 503 -32.98 15.53 27.85
CA ARG A 503 -32.77 16.73 27.02
C ARG A 503 -31.38 17.34 27.24
N GLU A 504 -30.87 17.28 28.46
CA GLU A 504 -29.54 17.80 28.81
C GLU A 504 -28.42 16.97 28.19
N GLU A 505 -28.61 15.65 28.09
CA GLU A 505 -27.65 14.73 27.48
C GLU A 505 -27.59 14.91 25.95
N VAL A 506 -28.75 15.17 25.33
CA VAL A 506 -28.83 15.51 23.90
C VAL A 506 -28.13 16.85 23.63
N ARG A 507 -28.44 17.90 24.39
CA ARG A 507 -27.80 19.21 24.26
C ARG A 507 -26.28 19.12 24.44
N ARG A 508 -25.82 18.37 25.46
CA ARG A 508 -24.41 18.10 25.70
C ARG A 508 -23.75 17.38 24.52
N THR A 509 -24.39 16.34 24.00
CA THR A 509 -23.86 15.55 22.88
C THR A 509 -23.71 16.39 21.61
N ILE A 510 -24.73 17.19 21.29
CA ILE A 510 -24.73 18.11 20.14
C ILE A 510 -23.64 19.17 20.30
N ARG A 511 -23.47 19.74 21.50
CA ARG A 511 -22.44 20.74 21.78
C ARG A 511 -21.02 20.18 21.67
N VAL A 512 -20.79 18.97 22.17
CA VAL A 512 -19.52 18.25 22.00
C VAL A 512 -19.24 17.98 20.52
N ALA A 513 -20.27 17.61 19.74
CA ALA A 513 -20.13 17.43 18.29
C ALA A 513 -19.69 18.74 17.60
N PHE A 514 -20.27 19.89 17.95
CA PHE A 514 -19.84 21.18 17.38
C PHE A 514 -18.37 21.50 17.69
N LEU A 515 -17.91 21.27 18.92
CA LEU A 515 -16.51 21.43 19.31
C LEU A 515 -15.56 20.52 18.49
N CYS A 516 -15.96 19.28 18.23
CA CYS A 516 -15.18 18.33 17.42
C CYS A 516 -15.14 18.70 15.93
N THR A 517 -16.12 19.45 15.44
CA THR A 517 -16.21 19.86 14.03
C THR A 517 -15.62 21.24 13.73
N GLN A 518 -15.02 21.92 14.71
CA GLN A 518 -14.45 23.26 14.51
C GLN A 518 -13.42 23.30 13.36
N ALA A 519 -13.41 24.39 12.58
CA ALA A 519 -12.52 24.51 11.41
C ALA A 519 -11.04 24.42 11.79
N SER A 520 -10.66 25.04 12.92
CA SER A 520 -9.31 24.99 13.47
C SER A 520 -9.06 23.69 14.24
N PRO A 521 -8.06 22.88 13.88
CA PRO A 521 -7.69 21.68 14.65
C PRO A 521 -7.28 22.00 16.10
N ALA A 522 -6.71 23.17 16.36
CA ALA A 522 -6.28 23.60 17.69
C ALA A 522 -7.47 23.96 18.61
N ALA A 523 -8.63 24.25 18.04
CA ALA A 523 -9.87 24.53 18.79
C ALA A 523 -10.65 23.25 19.13
N ARG A 524 -10.24 22.10 18.59
CA ARG A 524 -10.91 20.80 18.85
C ARG A 524 -10.36 20.18 20.14
N PRO A 525 -11.23 19.67 21.03
CA PRO A 525 -10.81 18.97 22.24
C PRO A 525 -10.09 17.66 21.91
N SER A 526 -9.16 17.24 22.78
CA SER A 526 -8.59 15.90 22.73
C SER A 526 -9.67 14.84 22.98
N MET A 527 -9.50 13.63 22.46
CA MET A 527 -10.46 12.53 22.66
C MET A 527 -10.68 12.18 24.13
N SER A 528 -9.65 12.28 24.97
CA SER A 528 -9.79 12.12 26.43
C SER A 528 -10.73 13.15 27.04
N LYS A 529 -10.66 14.41 26.58
CA LYS A 529 -11.54 15.50 27.02
C LYS A 529 -12.96 15.36 26.46
N VAL A 530 -13.11 14.85 25.25
CA VAL A 530 -14.42 14.51 24.65
C VAL A 530 -15.14 13.44 25.47
N VAL A 531 -14.44 12.37 25.86
CA VAL A 531 -15.00 11.30 26.69
C VAL A 531 -15.41 11.84 28.07
N ALA A 532 -14.57 12.67 28.68
CA ALA A 532 -14.89 13.32 29.96
C ALA A 532 -16.09 14.29 29.85
N MET A 533 -16.27 14.98 28.72
CA MET A 533 -17.42 15.86 28.49
C MET A 533 -18.70 15.05 28.26
N LEU A 534 -18.65 13.93 27.55
CA LEU A 534 -19.83 13.09 27.29
C LEU A 534 -20.30 12.30 28.52
N THR A 535 -19.37 11.85 29.36
CA THR A 535 -19.65 11.13 30.62
C THR A 535 -20.16 12.04 31.73
N GLY A 536 -20.02 13.37 31.58
CA GLY A 536 -20.46 14.36 32.57
C GLY A 536 -19.41 14.67 33.65
N ASP A 537 -18.18 14.16 33.51
CA ASP A 537 -17.08 14.38 34.45
C ASP A 537 -16.45 15.79 34.33
N THR A 538 -16.75 16.50 33.24
CA THR A 538 -16.29 17.88 32.99
C THR A 538 -17.37 18.70 32.30
N ASP A 539 -17.51 19.98 32.68
CA ASP A 539 -18.51 20.87 32.08
C ASP A 539 -18.15 21.24 30.64
N ALA A 540 -19.09 20.98 29.72
CA ALA A 540 -19.09 21.54 28.37
C ALA A 540 -19.54 23.01 28.33
N GLY A 541 -19.89 23.59 29.49
CA GLY A 541 -20.65 24.85 29.62
C GLY A 541 -19.87 26.15 29.43
N GLY A 542 -18.53 26.15 29.42
CA GLY A 542 -17.73 27.37 29.51
C GLY A 542 -17.16 27.94 28.21
N THR A 543 -17.38 27.30 27.06
CA THR A 543 -16.81 27.75 25.78
C THR A 543 -17.95 28.08 24.82
N GLU A 544 -18.04 29.34 24.40
CA GLU A 544 -18.90 29.75 23.28
C GLU A 544 -18.40 29.02 22.03
N VAL A 545 -19.28 28.26 21.40
CA VAL A 545 -18.98 27.57 20.15
C VAL A 545 -19.48 28.49 19.04
N SER A 546 -18.57 28.93 18.17
CA SER A 546 -18.94 29.77 17.03
C SER A 546 -19.12 28.94 15.77
N ARG A 547 -20.03 29.41 14.89
CA ARG A 547 -20.28 28.80 13.59
C ARG A 547 -18.98 28.80 12.76
N PRO A 548 -18.50 27.62 12.29
CA PRO A 548 -17.27 27.55 11.49
C PRO A 548 -17.34 28.37 10.20
N GLY A 549 -16.20 28.97 9.81
CA GLY A 549 -16.09 29.86 8.64
C GLY A 549 -16.56 29.26 7.30
N TYR A 550 -16.53 27.94 7.15
CA TYR A 550 -17.00 27.27 5.92
C TYR A 550 -18.54 27.12 5.84
N LEU A 551 -19.28 27.55 6.87
CA LEU A 551 -20.76 27.54 6.90
C LEU A 551 -21.37 28.95 6.78
N VAL A 552 -20.58 30.02 6.83
CA VAL A 552 -21.09 31.42 6.74
C VAL A 552 -21.26 31.91 5.29
N ASP A 553 -20.58 31.30 4.32
CA ASP A 553 -20.70 31.67 2.89
C ASP A 553 -21.93 31.05 2.20
N TRP A 554 -22.71 30.23 2.93
CA TRP A 554 -23.83 29.47 2.38
C TRP A 554 -25.18 30.00 2.88
N LYS A 555 -25.45 31.29 2.69
CA LYS A 555 -26.77 31.86 3.03
C LYS A 555 -27.85 31.34 2.07
N PHE A 556 -28.71 30.46 2.56
CA PHE A 556 -30.01 30.17 1.96
C PHE A 556 -30.90 31.41 2.15
N ASN A 557 -31.17 32.17 1.09
CA ASN A 557 -32.24 33.17 1.14
C ASN A 557 -33.56 32.47 0.87
N ASP A 558 -34.39 32.36 1.90
CA ASP A 558 -35.78 31.92 1.76
C ASP A 558 -36.55 32.92 0.87
N ALA A 559 -37.08 32.40 -0.23
CA ALA A 559 -38.01 33.12 -1.08
C ALA A 559 -39.35 33.29 -0.35
N ASN A 560 -39.50 34.40 0.39
CA ASN A 560 -40.78 35.03 0.68
C ASN A 560 -40.58 36.43 1.27
N THR A 561 -40.22 37.40 0.43
CA THR A 561 -40.61 38.80 0.70
C THR A 561 -40.76 39.57 -0.61
N SER A 562 -41.93 40.20 -0.74
CA SER A 562 -42.31 41.07 -1.85
C SER A 562 -41.43 42.32 -1.95
N MET A 563 -41.29 42.77 -3.20
CA MET A 563 -40.53 43.90 -3.74
C MET A 563 -40.78 45.28 -3.09
N SER A 564 -39.72 46.03 -2.77
CA SER A 564 -39.66 47.51 -2.95
C SER A 564 -38.27 48.13 -2.70
N GLN A 565 -37.73 48.79 -3.74
CA GLN A 565 -36.99 50.09 -3.78
C GLN A 565 -35.63 50.19 -3.04
N ILE A 566 -34.47 50.31 -3.71
CA ILE A 566 -33.82 51.47 -4.41
C ILE A 566 -33.06 52.44 -3.47
N GLU A 567 -31.83 52.78 -3.90
CA GLU A 567 -30.92 53.90 -3.51
C GLU A 567 -30.09 53.76 -2.23
N GLN A 568 -28.88 54.31 -2.06
CA GLN A 568 -27.74 54.79 -2.88
C GLN A 568 -26.71 55.36 -1.86
N GLY A 569 -25.40 55.34 -2.17
CA GLY A 569 -24.39 56.22 -1.54
C GLY A 569 -23.41 55.53 -0.57
N THR A 570 -22.16 55.24 -0.97
CA THR A 570 -20.92 56.07 -0.79
C THR A 570 -20.55 56.26 0.70
N THR A 571 -19.38 55.86 1.23
CA THR A 571 -17.99 56.22 0.86
C THR A 571 -16.95 55.32 1.54
N ASP A 572 -15.88 54.98 0.80
CA ASP A 572 -14.55 54.47 1.23
C ASP A 572 -13.78 55.56 2.05
N PRO A 573 -12.63 55.33 2.77
CA PRO A 573 -11.39 54.76 2.20
C PRO A 573 -10.42 53.98 3.14
N MET A 574 -9.40 53.37 2.48
CA MET A 574 -7.99 53.13 2.89
C MET A 574 -7.61 51.74 3.44
N LEU A 575 -6.48 51.12 3.10
CA LEU A 575 -5.45 51.20 2.04
C LEU A 575 -4.45 50.06 2.36
N TYR A 576 -4.14 49.15 1.44
CA TYR A 576 -2.75 48.86 1.02
C TYR A 576 -2.66 47.81 -0.10
N ASP A 577 -1.91 48.21 -1.12
CA ASP A 577 -1.39 47.51 -2.30
C ASP A 577 -0.67 46.17 -1.98
N SER A 578 -0.40 45.23 -2.90
CA SER A 578 -0.03 45.40 -4.32
C SER A 578 -0.18 44.13 -5.18
N CYS A 579 -0.70 44.34 -6.39
CA CYS A 579 -0.34 43.82 -7.73
C CYS A 579 0.40 42.47 -7.94
N ALA A 580 -0.13 41.66 -8.87
CA ALA A 580 0.41 41.59 -10.25
C ALA A 580 -0.55 40.88 -11.24
N SER A 581 -0.75 41.53 -12.38
CA SER A 581 -1.72 41.27 -13.44
C SER A 581 -1.36 40.10 -14.36
N THR A 582 -2.34 39.52 -15.05
CA THR A 582 -2.12 38.90 -16.38
C THR A 582 -3.30 39.20 -17.30
N SER A 583 -2.97 39.72 -18.48
CA SER A 583 -3.91 40.26 -19.48
C SER A 583 -4.73 39.19 -20.19
N MET A 584 -5.96 39.55 -20.53
CA MET A 584 -6.81 38.85 -21.48
C MET A 584 -6.32 38.99 -22.93
N VAL A 585 -6.49 37.94 -23.74
CA VAL A 585 -6.77 38.05 -25.18
C VAL A 585 -7.91 37.07 -25.51
N ALA A 586 -8.82 37.54 -26.36
CA ALA A 586 -10.18 37.03 -26.55
C ALA A 586 -10.36 36.19 -27.83
N MET A 587 -11.26 35.18 -27.72
CA MET A 587 -12.24 34.67 -28.70
C MET A 587 -11.72 33.99 -30.01
N PRO A 588 -12.47 33.05 -30.67
CA PRO A 588 -13.94 32.96 -30.73
C PRO A 588 -14.60 31.56 -30.69
N SER A 589 -15.88 31.53 -30.29
CA SER A 589 -16.89 30.48 -30.55
C SER A 589 -17.42 30.57 -32.01
N PRO A 590 -18.42 29.78 -32.49
CA PRO A 590 -18.96 28.47 -32.09
C PRO A 590 -19.21 27.51 -33.31
N SER A 591 -19.63 26.27 -33.08
CA SER A 591 -20.67 25.66 -33.94
C SER A 591 -21.46 24.55 -33.22
N HIS A 592 -22.77 24.60 -33.42
CA HIS A 592 -23.82 23.72 -32.91
C HIS A 592 -23.73 22.29 -33.49
N ASN A 593 -24.09 21.29 -32.70
CA ASN A 593 -25.02 20.23 -33.13
C ASN A 593 -25.65 19.51 -31.93
N ASN A 594 -26.98 19.60 -31.85
CA ASN A 594 -27.86 18.76 -31.03
C ASN A 594 -27.98 17.37 -31.69
N PRO A 595 -28.14 16.29 -30.89
CA PRO A 595 -29.46 15.64 -30.90
C PRO A 595 -29.92 15.13 -29.53
N THR A 596 -31.18 15.42 -29.25
CA THR A 596 -32.04 14.91 -28.18
C THR A 596 -32.59 13.52 -28.52
N HIS A 597 -32.43 12.53 -27.62
CA HIS A 597 -33.47 11.56 -27.25
C HIS A 597 -33.02 10.64 -26.08
N PRO A 598 -33.83 10.46 -25.01
CA PRO A 598 -33.53 9.54 -23.90
C PRO A 598 -34.07 8.12 -24.14
N MET A 599 -33.24 7.10 -23.88
CA MET A 599 -33.64 5.70 -23.70
C MET A 599 -33.51 5.34 -22.21
N LEU A 600 -34.62 5.00 -21.56
CA LEU A 600 -34.76 4.02 -20.46
C LEU A 600 -36.06 4.30 -19.71
N GLN A 601 -37.15 3.79 -20.29
CA GLN A 601 -38.36 3.44 -19.58
C GLN A 601 -38.51 1.94 -19.83
N ASP A 602 -38.36 1.13 -18.78
CA ASP A 602 -39.16 -0.07 -18.51
C ASP A 602 -38.47 -0.98 -17.49
N ILE A 603 -39.32 -1.67 -16.74
CA ILE A 603 -39.07 -2.76 -15.79
C ILE A 603 -38.84 -2.30 -14.34
N ASN A 604 -39.94 -1.91 -13.71
CA ASN A 604 -40.31 -2.43 -12.40
C ASN A 604 -41.79 -2.84 -12.49
N ASN A 605 -42.06 -4.14 -12.39
CA ASN A 605 -43.26 -4.75 -11.77
C ASN A 605 -43.28 -6.25 -12.07
N GLU A 606 -43.07 -7.08 -11.05
CA GLU A 606 -44.05 -8.07 -10.55
C GLU A 606 -43.46 -8.84 -9.37
N LEU A 607 -44.21 -8.84 -8.26
CA LEU A 607 -44.28 -9.78 -7.12
C LEU A 607 -43.00 -10.29 -6.42
#